data_AF-A0A966H2E6-F1
#
_entry.id   AF-A0A966H2E6-F1
#
_cell.length_a   1.000
_cell.length_b   1.000
_cell.length_c   1.000
_cell.angle_alpha   90.00
_cell.angle_beta   90.00
_cell.angle_gamma   90.00
#
_symmetry.space_group_name_H-M   'P 1'
#
loop_
_entity.id
_entity.type
_entity.pdbx_description
1 polymer ?
#
loop_
_entity_poly.entity_id
_entity_poly.type
_entity_poly.pdbx_seq_one_letter_code
_entity_poly.pdbx_strand_id
1 'polypeptide(L)' 'MGDKKSFVIRIDADTYKALEKWAADEFRSVNGQIEWVLYQKLKEAGRIRDIPEKGKQKSPK' A
#
# COMPACT_ATOMS: atom_id res chain seq x y z
N MET A 1 -14.58 -3.74 -7.61
CA MET A 1 -13.85 -3.51 -6.34
C MET A 1 -13.18 -4.82 -5.98
N GLY A 2 -11.92 -5.00 -6.42
CA GLY A 2 -11.18 -6.25 -6.18
C GLY A 2 -10.94 -6.47 -4.70
N ASP A 3 -11.01 -7.72 -4.28
CA ASP A 3 -10.93 -8.18 -2.89
C ASP A 3 -9.75 -7.57 -2.11
N LYS A 4 -10.03 -6.52 -1.33
CA LYS A 4 -9.11 -6.01 -0.32
C LYS A 4 -9.19 -6.92 0.90
N LYS A 5 -8.15 -7.70 1.15
CA LYS A 5 -8.06 -8.54 2.35
C LYS A 5 -7.64 -7.67 3.54
N SER A 6 -8.52 -7.52 4.52
CA SER A 6 -8.17 -6.89 5.81
C SER A 6 -7.38 -7.88 6.66
N PHE A 7 -6.26 -7.43 7.23
CA PHE A 7 -5.44 -8.21 8.15
C PHE A 7 -4.89 -7.33 9.26
N VAL A 8 -4.74 -7.89 10.45
CA VAL A 8 -4.18 -7.18 11.60
C VAL A 8 -2.66 -7.26 11.56
N ILE A 9 -2.00 -6.10 11.66
CA ILE A 9 -0.54 -6.00 11.72
C ILE A 9 -0.15 -5.61 13.14
N ARG A 10 0.84 -6.30 13.70
CA ARG A 10 1.52 -5.85 14.92
C ARG A 10 2.75 -5.04 14.52
N ILE A 11 2.80 -3.80 14.95
CA ILE A 11 3.88 -2.84 14.72
C ILE A 11 4.24 -2.19 16.05
N ASP A 12 5.49 -1.77 16.21
CA ASP A 12 5.88 -1.01 17.39
C ASP A 12 5.32 0.43 17.32
N ALA A 13 5.18 1.04 18.49
CA ALA A 13 4.54 2.35 18.61
C ALA A 13 5.36 3.48 17.96
N ASP A 14 6.68 3.37 17.94
CA ASP A 14 7.55 4.41 17.39
C ASP A 14 7.53 4.40 15.86
N THR A 15 7.52 3.21 15.26
CA THR A 15 7.29 3.02 13.82
C THR A 15 5.92 3.53 13.42
N TYR A 16 4.87 3.28 14.21
CA TYR A 16 3.54 3.82 13.91
C TYR A 16 3.52 5.34 13.91
N LYS A 17 4.14 6.00 14.89
CA LYS A 17 4.24 7.48 14.93
C LYS A 17 5.01 8.04 13.74
N ALA A 18 6.12 7.40 13.36
CA ALA A 18 6.89 7.82 12.20
C ALA A 18 6.06 7.72 10.91
N LEU A 19 5.29 6.65 10.77
CA LEU A 19 4.39 6.43 9.65
C LEU A 19 3.22 7.42 9.63
N GLU A 20 2.63 7.73 10.80
CA GLU A 20 1.56 8.71 10.94
C GLU A 20 2.02 10.10 10.52
N LYS A 21 3.21 10.51 10.99
CA LYS A 21 3.83 11.79 10.58
C LYS A 21 4.05 11.84 9.07
N TRP A 22 4.63 10.78 8.49
CA TRP A 22 4.87 10.72 7.05
C TRP A 22 3.56 10.75 6.23
N ALA A 23 2.53 10.05 6.69
CA ALA A 23 1.22 10.09 6.06
C ALA A 23 0.62 11.50 6.11
N ALA A 24 0.76 12.20 7.24
CA ALA A 24 0.30 13.58 7.39
C ALA A 24 1.06 14.54 6.46
N ASP A 25 2.39 14.39 6.35
CA ASP A 25 3.23 15.22 5.47
C ASP A 25 2.83 15.08 3.98
N GLU A 26 2.35 13.90 3.57
CA GLU A 26 1.91 13.62 2.20
C GLU A 26 0.38 13.72 1.99
N PHE A 27 -0.36 14.23 2.98
CA PHE A 27 -1.83 14.34 2.97
C PHE A 27 -2.54 13.00 2.64
N ARG A 28 -2.04 11.89 3.21
CA ARG A 28 -2.60 10.54 3.06
C ARG A 28 -3.12 10.00 4.38
N SER A 29 -4.00 9.00 4.30
CA SER A 29 -4.32 8.18 5.47
C SER A 29 -3.15 7.25 5.80
N VAL A 30 -3.02 6.90 7.09
CA VAL A 30 -1.99 5.96 7.55
C VAL A 30 -2.09 4.63 6.80
N ASN A 31 -3.30 4.10 6.59
CA ASN A 31 -3.49 2.87 5.80
C ASN A 31 -3.04 3.03 4.34
N GLY A 32 -3.34 4.16 3.70
CA GLY A 32 -2.88 4.44 2.33
C GLY A 32 -1.36 4.53 2.25
N GLN A 33 -0.72 5.09 3.29
CA GLN A 33 0.73 5.12 3.38
C GLN A 33 1.33 3.72 3.55
N ILE A 34 0.72 2.85 4.37
CA ILE A 34 1.14 1.44 4.51
C ILE A 34 1.01 0.71 3.17
N GLU A 35 -0.13 0.82 2.49
CA GLU A 35 -0.36 0.22 1.18
C GLU A 35 0.72 0.67 0.17
N TRP A 36 1.02 1.96 0.14
CA TRP A 36 2.02 2.53 -0.76
C TRP A 36 3.44 2.02 -0.45
N VAL A 37 3.87 2.05 0.81
CA VAL A 37 5.21 1.58 1.22
C VAL A 37 5.38 0.11 0.89
N LEU A 38 4.39 -0.73 1.20
CA LEU A 38 4.43 -2.16 0.90
C LEU A 38 4.51 -2.39 -0.61
N TYR A 39 3.72 -1.67 -1.40
CA TYR A 39 3.76 -1.76 -2.86
C TYR A 39 5.13 -1.36 -3.41
N GLN A 40 5.69 -0.22 -2.99
CA GLN A 40 7.02 0.20 -3.46
C GLN A 40 8.09 -0.83 -3.09
N LYS A 41 8.08 -1.33 -1.85
CA LYS A 41 9.08 -2.32 -1.39
C LYS A 41 8.96 -3.65 -2.13
N LEU A 42 7.74 -4.12 -2.41
CA LEU A 42 7.51 -5.30 -3.24
C LEU A 42 7.96 -5.07 -4.68
N LYS A 43 7.77 -3.87 -5.24
CA LYS A 43 8.21 -3.49 -6.58
C LYS A 43 9.73 -3.49 -6.69
N GLU A 44 10.40 -2.84 -5.73
CA GLU A 44 11.86 -2.79 -5.60
C GLU A 44 12.45 -4.20 -5.47
N ALA A 45 11.81 -5.06 -4.67
CA ALA A 45 12.20 -6.46 -4.52
C ALA A 45 11.85 -7.35 -5.73
N GLY A 46 11.24 -6.81 -6.79
CA GLY A 46 10.85 -7.55 -7.99
C GLY A 46 9.69 -8.53 -7.78
N ARG A 47 8.95 -8.42 -6.67
CA ARG A 47 7.89 -9.36 -6.24
C ARG A 47 6.50 -9.03 -6.78
N ILE A 48 6.35 -7.93 -7.52
CA ILE A 48 5.06 -7.52 -8.11
C ILE A 48 4.74 -8.23 -9.44
N ARG A 49 5.73 -8.85 -10.11
CA ARG A 49 5.53 -9.49 -11.42
C ARG A 49 4.55 -10.68 -11.42
N ASP A 50 4.26 -11.25 -10.26
CA ASP A 50 3.28 -12.33 -10.07
C ASP A 50 1.89 -11.86 -9.60
N ILE A 51 1.71 -10.56 -9.36
CA ILE A 51 0.41 -10.02 -8.96
C ILE A 51 -0.30 -9.61 -10.25
N PRO A 52 -1.29 -10.37 -10.75
CA PRO A 52 -2.00 -9.99 -11.96
C PRO A 52 -2.57 -8.59 -11.77
N GLU A 53 -2.19 -7.66 -12.66
CA GLU A 53 -2.71 -6.29 -12.76
C GLU A 53 -4.21 -6.35 -13.10
N LYS A 54 -5.07 -6.81 -12.17
CA LYS A 54 -6.51 -6.65 -12.26
C LYS A 54 -6.84 -5.19 -11.98
N GLY A 55 -6.63 -4.34 -12.98
CA GLY A 55 -6.86 -2.89 -12.82
C GLY A 55 -6.83 -2.06 -14.10
N LYS A 56 -6.15 -2.47 -15.17
CA LYS A 56 -6.32 -1.80 -16.47
C LYS A 56 -7.55 -2.34 -17.19
N GLN A 57 -8.72 -1.97 -16.68
CA GLN A 57 -9.91 -1.92 -17.51
C GLN A 57 -9.64 -0.84 -18.57
N LYS A 58 -9.04 -1.26 -19.70
CA LYS A 58 -9.12 -0.50 -20.94
C LYS A 58 -10.61 -0.35 -21.19
N SER A 59 -11.18 0.83 -20.93
CA SER A 59 -12.48 1.19 -21.49
C SER A 59 -12.32 1.11 -23.00
N PRO A 60 -13.00 0.19 -23.70
CA PRO A 60 -13.12 0.26 -25.14
C PRO A 60 -14.29 1.19 -25.45
N LYS A 61 -13.96 2.27 -26.18
CA LYS A 61 -14.86 3.13 -26.96
C LYS A 61 -15.70 4.15 -26.20
#